data_AF-A0A924DET6-F1
#
_entry.id   AF-A0A924DET6-F1
#
_cell.length_a   1.000
_cell.length_b   1.000
_cell.length_c   1.000
_cell.angle_alpha   90.00
_cell.angle_beta   90.00
_cell.angle_gamma   90.00
#
_symmetry.space_group_name_H-M   'P 1'
#
loop_
_entity.id
_entity.type
_entity.pdbx_description
1 polymer ?
#
loop_
_entity_poly.entity_id
_entity_poly.type
_entity_poly.pdbx_seq_one_letter_code
_entity_poly.pdbx_strand_id
1 'polypeptide(L)'
;MQQKIQETMDGLKDFQQKTVEYVFDQFYSKGRNKMLIADEVGLGKTIVAKGILAKAYEQFIPTPTKPGFKVVYICSNQALARQNLRKLNFTDIPAAIDYSDEDDRLTALAFEGKALNEHLNFSIKAFTPATSFDDKTHAGKADERILLYRLLYMYADLENDRNSLKWILKGSKRMRDDNWENKIYRVEEFDKGYKVDEVRKIRPKVYTLFRKALEKPVKPADLPKCFAAAGITYDIKYWTLIRNLCKLGIRKNTYGNQQFCKELISSLRFILSRCCLEFLQADIFLLDEFQRYKKLINTSKNEGADKEEKLSPAIQLAKDIFSMEGIKVLMLSATPFKPYSNDFDALSGEVHHHEFVDVLKFLLADKPEEFWKEYEKDRGEFFQLLRHPAKISEQYDKALEV
;
A
#
# COMPACT_ATOMS: atom_id res chain seq x y z
N MET A 1 -14.73 20.69 16.42
CA MET A 1 -13.50 20.46 15.62
C MET A 1 -12.44 21.51 15.89
N GLN A 2 -12.70 22.81 15.77
CA GLN A 2 -11.67 23.84 15.99
C GLN A 2 -10.96 23.75 17.35
N GLN A 3 -11.72 23.58 18.43
CA GLN A 3 -11.15 23.33 19.76
C GLN A 3 -10.20 22.12 19.79
N LYS A 4 -10.54 21.03 19.10
CA LYS A 4 -9.71 19.81 19.03
C LYS A 4 -8.42 20.00 18.24
N ILE A 5 -8.45 20.86 17.23
CA ILE A 5 -7.26 21.27 16.48
C ILE A 5 -6.35 22.07 17.42
N GLN A 6 -6.88 23.07 18.12
CA GLN A 6 -6.12 23.86 19.09
C GLN A 6 -5.51 22.99 20.19
N GLU A 7 -6.31 22.14 20.85
CA GLU A 7 -5.83 21.18 21.86
C GLU A 7 -4.71 20.26 21.33
N THR A 8 -4.81 19.85 20.05
CA THR A 8 -3.78 19.02 19.42
C THR A 8 -2.48 19.81 19.20
N MET A 9 -2.56 21.08 18.78
CA MET A 9 -1.41 21.92 18.54
C MET A 9 -0.72 22.34 19.84
N ASP A 10 -1.49 22.70 20.87
CA ASP A 10 -0.98 23.10 22.20
C ASP A 10 -0.29 21.94 22.94
N GLY A 11 -0.66 20.69 22.62
CA GLY A 11 -0.05 19.49 23.17
C GLY A 11 1.30 19.11 22.55
N LEU A 12 1.75 19.81 21.50
CA LEU A 12 3.03 19.55 20.85
C LEU A 12 4.20 20.13 21.63
N LYS A 13 5.34 19.44 21.63
CA LYS A 13 6.61 20.03 22.05
C LYS A 13 7.10 21.06 21.03
N ASP A 14 7.98 21.96 21.45
CA ASP A 14 8.57 23.00 20.61
C ASP A 14 9.17 22.48 19.29
N PHE A 15 9.98 21.42 19.34
CA PHE A 15 10.57 20.81 18.15
C PHE A 15 9.52 20.11 17.28
N GLN A 16 8.49 19.51 17.89
CA GLN A 16 7.39 18.86 17.17
C GLN A 16 6.56 19.89 16.43
N GLN A 17 6.23 21.01 17.09
CA GLN A 17 5.52 22.12 16.49
C GLN A 17 6.29 22.70 15.29
N LYS A 18 7.60 22.94 15.44
CA LYS A 18 8.45 23.39 14.33
C LYS A 18 8.40 22.42 13.14
N THR A 19 8.46 21.10 13.39
CA THR A 19 8.34 20.09 12.34
C THR A 19 6.96 20.13 11.67
N VAL A 20 5.87 20.26 12.45
CA VAL A 20 4.50 20.39 11.91
C VAL A 20 4.39 21.62 11.01
N GLU A 21 4.86 22.77 11.47
CA GLU A 21 4.81 24.03 10.73
C GLU A 21 5.60 23.96 9.43
N TYR A 22 6.83 23.43 9.48
CA TYR A 22 7.68 23.27 8.30
C TYR A 22 7.05 22.32 7.27
N VAL A 23 6.65 21.11 7.68
CA VAL A 23 6.07 20.12 6.75
C VAL A 23 4.77 20.63 6.15
N PHE A 24 3.96 21.33 6.95
CA PHE A 24 2.74 21.96 6.47
C PHE A 24 3.01 23.01 5.39
N ASP A 25 3.97 23.93 5.62
CA ASP A 25 4.36 24.94 4.64
C ASP A 25 4.86 24.29 3.34
N GLN A 26 5.67 23.22 3.44
CA GLN A 26 6.14 22.49 2.26
C GLN A 26 4.97 21.93 1.43
N PHE A 27 3.96 21.34 2.08
CA PHE A 27 2.81 20.73 1.41
C PHE A 27 1.81 21.74 0.84
N TYR A 28 1.49 22.80 1.57
CA TYR A 28 0.35 23.67 1.27
C TYR A 28 0.76 25.04 0.71
N SER A 29 1.99 25.51 0.96
CA SER A 29 2.49 26.79 0.43
C SER A 29 3.52 26.60 -0.68
N LYS A 30 4.45 25.65 -0.53
CA LYS A 30 5.57 25.42 -1.48
C LYS A 30 5.26 24.38 -2.56
N GLY A 31 4.09 23.74 -2.51
CA GLY A 31 3.63 22.81 -3.53
C GLY A 31 4.38 21.47 -3.57
N ARG A 32 5.14 21.10 -2.53
CA ARG A 32 5.72 19.76 -2.45
C ARG A 32 4.61 18.74 -2.21
N ASN A 33 4.77 17.55 -2.79
CA ASN A 33 3.83 16.45 -2.63
C ASN A 33 4.36 15.33 -1.73
N LYS A 34 5.68 15.28 -1.47
CA LYS A 34 6.32 14.21 -0.71
C LYS A 34 7.20 14.80 0.38
N MET A 35 7.02 14.34 1.61
CA MET A 35 7.85 14.73 2.76
C MET A 35 8.18 13.51 3.61
N LEU A 36 9.41 13.43 4.09
CA LEU A 36 9.89 12.39 5.01
C LEU A 36 10.22 13.02 6.36
N ILE A 37 9.65 12.48 7.43
CA ILE A 37 10.04 12.78 8.81
C ILE A 37 10.89 11.61 9.30
N ALA A 38 12.19 11.85 9.42
CA ALA A 38 13.19 10.88 9.83
C ALA A 38 13.74 11.23 11.22
N ASP A 39 12.92 11.04 12.24
CA ASP A 39 13.31 11.26 13.64
C ASP A 39 13.76 9.95 14.31
N GLU A 40 14.49 10.06 15.42
CA GLU A 40 14.82 8.93 16.29
C GLU A 40 13.56 8.24 16.85
N VAL A 41 13.70 6.98 17.26
CA VAL A 41 12.61 6.21 17.87
C VAL A 41 12.18 6.90 19.17
N GLY A 42 10.87 7.00 19.40
CA GLY A 42 10.32 7.61 20.62
C GLY A 42 10.15 9.13 20.60
N LEU A 43 10.67 9.85 19.59
CA LEU A 43 10.51 11.31 19.49
C LEU A 43 9.11 11.80 19.10
N GLY A 44 8.17 10.87 18.86
CA GLY A 44 6.76 11.21 18.65
C GLY A 44 6.37 11.52 17.21
N LYS A 45 6.98 10.86 16.21
CA LYS A 45 6.61 11.00 14.78
C LYS A 45 5.10 10.90 14.51
N THR A 46 4.41 9.98 15.18
CA THR A 46 2.94 9.83 15.07
C THR A 46 2.20 11.04 15.65
N ILE A 47 2.73 11.69 16.69
CA ILE A 47 2.18 12.92 17.28
C ILE A 47 2.39 14.10 16.33
N VAL A 48 3.56 14.20 15.72
CA VAL A 48 3.83 15.20 14.66
C VAL A 48 2.87 14.99 13.48
N ALA A 49 2.69 13.75 13.03
CA ALA A 49 1.72 13.44 11.98
C ALA A 49 0.28 13.84 12.37
N LYS A 50 -0.14 13.58 13.62
CA LYS A 50 -1.43 14.03 14.16
C LYS A 50 -1.60 15.55 14.04
N GLY A 51 -0.57 16.34 14.40
CA GLY A 51 -0.57 17.79 14.27
C GLY A 51 -0.68 18.26 12.81
N ILE A 52 0.05 17.61 11.90
CA ILE A 52 -0.04 17.90 10.45
C ILE A 52 -1.47 17.61 9.94
N LEU A 53 -2.08 16.49 10.34
CA LEU A 53 -3.45 16.16 9.96
C LEU A 53 -4.47 17.18 10.47
N ALA A 54 -4.32 17.64 11.73
CA ALA A 54 -5.21 18.62 12.32
C ALA A 54 -5.15 19.97 11.56
N LYS A 55 -3.95 20.45 11.26
CA LYS A 55 -3.73 21.68 10.48
C LYS A 55 -4.16 21.55 9.02
N ALA A 56 -3.93 20.38 8.40
CA ALA A 56 -4.42 20.07 7.06
C ALA A 56 -5.94 20.06 6.96
N TYR A 57 -6.60 19.50 7.98
CA TYR A 57 -8.06 19.52 8.09
C TYR A 57 -8.61 20.93 8.28
N GLU A 58 -7.92 21.80 9.03
CA GLU A 58 -8.32 23.19 9.25
C GLU A 58 -8.45 23.97 7.93
N GLN A 59 -7.58 23.71 6.95
CA GLN A 59 -7.65 24.33 5.62
C GLN A 59 -8.58 23.61 4.63
N PHE A 60 -9.15 22.46 5.01
CA PHE A 60 -10.00 21.70 4.11
C PHE A 60 -11.37 22.36 3.96
N ILE A 61 -11.76 22.62 2.71
CA ILE A 61 -13.09 23.14 2.36
C ILE A 61 -13.91 22.00 1.74
N PRO A 62 -14.99 21.54 2.40
CA PRO A 62 -15.88 20.52 1.84
C PRO A 62 -16.53 20.98 0.53
N THR A 63 -16.69 20.05 -0.41
CA THR A 63 -17.45 20.24 -1.65
C THR A 63 -18.51 19.15 -1.79
N PRO A 64 -19.56 19.33 -2.62
CA PRO A 64 -20.56 18.27 -2.83
C PRO A 64 -19.96 16.93 -3.31
N THR A 65 -18.88 16.99 -4.09
CA THR A 65 -18.16 15.81 -4.58
C THR A 65 -17.12 15.27 -3.59
N LYS A 66 -16.75 16.05 -2.58
CA LYS A 66 -15.76 15.70 -1.55
C LYS A 66 -16.19 16.30 -0.19
N PRO A 67 -17.16 15.69 0.49
CA PRO A 67 -17.77 16.24 1.70
C PRO A 67 -16.87 16.15 2.95
N GLY A 68 -15.80 15.35 2.91
CA GLY A 68 -14.91 15.15 4.04
C GLY A 68 -13.46 14.93 3.65
N PHE A 69 -12.57 15.23 4.59
CA PHE A 69 -11.14 15.03 4.53
C PHE A 69 -10.80 13.57 4.82
N LYS A 70 -10.10 12.92 3.91
CA LYS A 70 -9.79 11.49 3.97
C LYS A 70 -8.30 11.27 4.15
N VAL A 71 -7.93 10.56 5.20
CA VAL A 71 -6.56 10.13 5.47
C VAL A 71 -6.44 8.65 5.16
N VAL A 72 -5.44 8.27 4.38
CA VAL A 72 -5.06 6.87 4.22
C VAL A 72 -3.76 6.62 4.94
N TYR A 73 -3.81 5.75 5.94
CA TYR A 73 -2.65 5.30 6.71
C TYR A 73 -2.18 3.94 6.20
N ILE A 74 -0.89 3.80 5.95
CA ILE A 74 -0.27 2.59 5.45
C ILE A 74 0.81 2.18 6.43
N CYS A 75 0.65 1.01 7.04
CA CYS A 75 1.63 0.48 7.95
C CYS A 75 1.99 -0.96 7.58
N SER A 76 3.18 -1.39 8.01
CA SER A 76 3.63 -2.75 7.74
C SER A 76 3.00 -3.79 8.69
N ASN A 77 2.44 -3.36 9.83
CA ASN A 77 1.99 -4.23 10.91
C ASN A 77 0.55 -3.89 11.39
N GLN A 78 -0.34 -4.88 11.32
CA GLN A 78 -1.75 -4.79 11.76
C GLN A 78 -1.90 -4.52 13.26
N ALA A 79 -1.08 -5.13 14.10
CA ALA A 79 -1.18 -4.98 15.56
C ALA A 79 -0.91 -3.53 16.00
N LEU A 80 0.05 -2.88 15.34
CA LEU A 80 0.40 -1.48 15.58
C LEU A 80 -0.59 -0.50 14.93
N ALA A 81 -1.30 -0.93 13.87
CA ALA A 81 -2.25 -0.10 13.14
C ALA A 81 -3.31 0.52 14.06
N ARG A 82 -3.99 -0.30 14.88
CA ARG A 82 -5.05 0.17 15.79
C ARG A 82 -4.54 1.21 16.79
N GLN A 83 -3.37 0.97 17.37
CA GLN A 83 -2.78 1.87 18.36
C GLN A 83 -2.38 3.21 17.70
N ASN A 84 -1.73 3.16 16.54
CA ASN A 84 -1.31 4.36 15.82
C ASN A 84 -2.52 5.15 15.29
N LEU A 85 -3.55 4.48 14.79
CA LEU A 85 -4.81 5.13 14.36
C LEU A 85 -5.47 5.92 15.49
N ARG A 86 -5.52 5.37 16.71
CA ARG A 86 -6.05 6.10 17.88
C ARG A 86 -5.22 7.34 18.19
N LYS A 87 -3.89 7.28 18.04
CA LYS A 87 -3.00 8.43 18.23
C LYS A 87 -3.16 9.47 17.12
N LEU A 88 -3.32 9.04 15.87
CA LEU A 88 -3.49 9.91 14.70
C LEU A 88 -4.85 10.61 14.67
N ASN A 89 -5.86 10.02 15.29
CA ASN A 89 -7.19 10.61 15.38
C ASN A 89 -7.18 11.83 16.32
N PHE A 90 -7.11 13.03 15.76
CA PHE A 90 -7.20 14.28 16.53
C PHE A 90 -8.62 14.66 16.96
N THR A 91 -9.64 14.01 16.41
CA THR A 91 -11.04 14.34 16.70
C THR A 91 -11.54 13.78 18.02
N ASP A 92 -10.81 12.80 18.58
CA ASP A 92 -11.24 11.92 19.69
C ASP A 92 -12.54 11.14 19.44
N ILE A 93 -13.09 11.19 18.22
CA ILE A 93 -14.33 10.48 17.85
C ILE A 93 -13.95 9.13 17.25
N PRO A 94 -14.29 7.98 17.88
CA PRO A 94 -13.90 6.66 17.37
C PRO A 94 -14.45 6.37 15.97
N ALA A 95 -15.62 6.91 15.63
CA ALA A 95 -16.25 6.75 14.33
C ALA A 95 -15.49 7.43 13.17
N ALA A 96 -14.51 8.31 13.46
CA ALA A 96 -13.61 8.86 12.43
C ALA A 96 -12.63 7.80 11.90
N ILE A 97 -12.43 6.68 12.60
CA ILE A 97 -11.53 5.61 12.19
C ILE A 97 -12.34 4.57 11.42
N ASP A 98 -12.22 4.55 10.09
CA ASP A 98 -12.75 3.49 9.21
C ASP A 98 -11.75 2.34 9.14
N TYR A 99 -11.59 1.63 10.26
CA TYR A 99 -10.71 0.47 10.34
C TYR A 99 -11.35 -0.67 11.12
N SER A 100 -11.34 -1.85 10.50
CA SER A 100 -11.59 -3.13 11.13
C SER A 100 -10.49 -4.09 10.69
N ASP A 101 -10.21 -5.14 11.47
CA ASP A 101 -9.27 -6.18 11.02
C ASP A 101 -9.78 -6.91 9.78
N GLU A 102 -11.06 -6.82 9.46
CA GLU A 102 -11.64 -7.38 8.24
C GLU A 102 -11.40 -6.47 7.02
N ASP A 103 -11.14 -5.17 7.26
CA ASP A 103 -11.03 -4.12 6.24
C ASP A 103 -9.62 -3.55 6.10
N ASP A 104 -8.63 -4.18 6.72
CA ASP A 104 -7.22 -3.79 6.70
C ASP A 104 -6.50 -4.04 5.36
N ARG A 105 -7.23 -4.55 4.36
CA ARG A 105 -6.74 -4.87 3.01
C ARG A 105 -7.36 -3.96 1.97
N LEU A 106 -6.62 -3.68 0.90
CA LEU A 106 -7.13 -2.89 -0.22
C LEU A 106 -8.37 -3.48 -0.88
N THR A 107 -8.50 -4.80 -0.89
CA THR A 107 -9.69 -5.47 -1.43
C THR A 107 -10.97 -5.06 -0.70
N ALA A 108 -10.90 -4.52 0.52
CA ALA A 108 -12.05 -3.96 1.22
C ALA A 108 -12.64 -2.73 0.51
N LEU A 109 -11.85 -2.00 -0.30
CA LEU A 109 -12.34 -0.91 -1.13
C LEU A 109 -13.26 -1.38 -2.26
N ALA A 110 -13.30 -2.68 -2.56
CA ALA A 110 -14.25 -3.24 -3.51
C ALA A 110 -15.70 -3.07 -3.05
N PHE A 111 -15.93 -2.94 -1.75
CA PHE A 111 -17.27 -2.75 -1.19
C PHE A 111 -17.66 -1.27 -1.18
N GLU A 112 -18.96 -1.01 -1.31
CA GLU A 112 -19.52 0.31 -1.05
C GLU A 112 -19.15 0.71 0.39
N GLY A 113 -18.73 1.97 0.57
CA GLY A 113 -18.35 2.45 1.90
C GLY A 113 -19.55 2.41 2.83
N LYS A 114 -19.30 2.21 4.13
CA LYS A 114 -20.30 2.56 5.14
C LYS A 114 -20.58 4.06 4.96
N ALA A 115 -21.85 4.46 4.96
CA ALA A 115 -22.18 5.89 4.93
C ALA A 115 -21.36 6.57 6.03
N LEU A 116 -20.53 7.55 5.66
CA LEU A 116 -19.90 8.40 6.66
C LEU A 116 -21.04 8.96 7.51
N ASN A 117 -20.88 8.93 8.83
CA ASN A 117 -21.80 9.67 9.68
C ASN A 117 -21.84 11.11 9.14
N GLU A 118 -23.02 11.59 8.78
CA GLU A 118 -23.22 12.87 8.07
C GLU A 118 -22.64 14.08 8.83
N HIS A 119 -22.29 13.89 10.10
CA HIS A 119 -21.69 14.90 10.97
C HIS A 119 -20.14 14.81 11.09
N LEU A 120 -19.50 13.82 10.46
CA LEU A 120 -18.05 13.59 10.53
C LEU A 120 -17.39 13.83 9.17
N ASN A 121 -16.92 15.06 8.94
CA ASN A 121 -16.20 15.45 7.73
C ASN A 121 -14.72 15.04 7.74
N PHE A 122 -14.32 14.10 8.62
CA PHE A 122 -12.95 13.60 8.73
C PHE A 122 -12.97 12.07 8.88
N SER A 123 -12.10 11.39 8.14
CA SER A 123 -11.95 9.94 8.25
C SER A 123 -10.49 9.49 8.08
N ILE A 124 -10.09 8.47 8.84
CA ILE A 124 -8.82 7.78 8.70
C ILE A 124 -9.08 6.32 8.39
N LYS A 125 -8.53 5.83 7.28
CA LYS A 125 -8.55 4.42 6.90
C LYS A 125 -7.14 3.87 6.91
N ALA A 126 -6.93 2.69 7.51
CA ALA A 126 -5.63 2.03 7.46
C ALA A 126 -5.60 0.82 6.54
N PHE A 127 -4.45 0.63 5.90
CA PHE A 127 -4.12 -0.57 5.15
C PHE A 127 -2.81 -1.17 5.62
N THR A 128 -2.75 -2.49 5.52
CA THR A 128 -1.55 -3.29 5.78
C THR A 128 -1.18 -4.06 4.52
N PRO A 129 -0.42 -3.44 3.60
CA PRO A 129 -0.07 -4.06 2.33
C PRO A 129 0.69 -5.36 2.51
N ALA A 130 1.63 -5.41 3.45
CA ALA A 130 2.45 -6.58 3.70
C ALA A 130 1.59 -7.81 3.99
N THR A 131 0.53 -7.71 4.79
CA THR A 131 -0.37 -8.84 5.10
C THR A 131 -1.43 -9.08 4.01
N SER A 132 -1.75 -8.06 3.22
CA SER A 132 -2.58 -8.19 2.01
C SER A 132 -1.88 -9.02 0.94
N PHE A 133 -0.54 -9.00 0.92
CA PHE A 133 0.28 -9.62 -0.11
C PHE A 133 1.33 -10.60 0.42
N ASP A 134 1.26 -10.98 1.70
CA ASP A 134 2.23 -11.92 2.29
C ASP A 134 2.09 -13.29 1.64
N ASP A 135 3.12 -13.68 0.89
CA ASP A 135 3.26 -14.99 0.26
C ASP A 135 3.13 -16.13 1.28
N LYS A 136 3.43 -15.90 2.57
CA LYS A 136 3.27 -16.93 3.61
C LYS A 136 1.81 -17.35 3.83
N THR A 137 0.85 -16.57 3.34
CA THR A 137 -0.57 -16.93 3.27
C THR A 137 -1.07 -16.97 1.83
N HIS A 138 -0.47 -17.82 0.98
CA HIS A 138 -0.81 -17.95 -0.46
C HIS A 138 -2.30 -17.97 -0.81
N ALA A 139 -3.22 -18.33 0.11
CA ALA A 139 -4.66 -18.34 -0.13
C ALA A 139 -5.45 -17.12 0.44
N GLY A 140 -4.86 -16.20 1.20
CA GLY A 140 -5.58 -15.04 1.78
C GLY A 140 -6.63 -15.35 2.86
N LYS A 141 -7.40 -14.33 3.26
CA LYS A 141 -8.57 -14.46 4.16
C LYS A 141 -9.75 -15.08 3.39
N ALA A 142 -10.67 -15.73 4.11
CA ALA A 142 -11.82 -16.37 3.46
C ALA A 142 -12.71 -15.35 2.72
N ASP A 143 -12.88 -14.14 3.27
CA ASP A 143 -13.76 -13.14 2.69
C ASP A 143 -13.22 -12.56 1.38
N GLU A 144 -11.89 -12.50 1.19
CA GLU A 144 -11.29 -12.16 -0.11
C GLU A 144 -11.59 -13.23 -1.16
N ARG A 145 -11.54 -14.51 -0.78
CA ARG A 145 -11.87 -15.61 -1.70
C ARG A 145 -13.35 -15.64 -2.06
N ILE A 146 -14.22 -15.27 -1.11
CA ILE A 146 -15.66 -15.10 -1.35
C ILE A 146 -15.91 -13.90 -2.27
N LEU A 147 -15.20 -12.79 -2.07
CA LEU A 147 -15.27 -11.63 -2.97
C LEU A 147 -14.86 -12.03 -4.40
N LEU A 148 -13.77 -12.77 -4.58
CA LEU A 148 -13.39 -13.31 -5.88
C LEU A 148 -14.47 -14.22 -6.47
N TYR A 149 -15.08 -15.08 -5.66
CA TYR A 149 -16.18 -15.94 -6.11
C TYR A 149 -17.33 -15.09 -6.63
N ARG A 150 -17.78 -14.10 -5.86
CA ARG A 150 -18.87 -13.18 -6.23
C ARG A 150 -18.60 -12.42 -7.52
N LEU A 151 -17.35 -12.01 -7.74
CA LEU A 151 -16.93 -11.33 -8.95
C LEU A 151 -16.90 -12.25 -10.18
N LEU A 152 -16.81 -13.58 -10.02
CA LEU A 152 -16.60 -14.53 -11.11
C LEU A 152 -17.83 -15.40 -11.43
N TYR A 153 -18.60 -15.82 -10.43
CA TYR A 153 -19.70 -16.81 -10.62
C TYR A 153 -20.90 -16.26 -11.41
N MET A 154 -21.02 -14.93 -11.51
CA MET A 154 -22.05 -14.23 -12.30
C MET A 154 -21.82 -14.31 -13.82
N TYR A 155 -20.68 -14.84 -14.26
CA TYR A 155 -20.39 -15.00 -15.68
C TYR A 155 -21.13 -16.22 -16.24
N ALA A 156 -21.90 -16.01 -17.31
CA ALA A 156 -22.68 -17.07 -17.95
C ALA A 156 -21.81 -18.26 -18.39
N ASP A 157 -20.60 -18.02 -18.91
CA ASP A 157 -19.67 -19.08 -19.33
C ASP A 157 -19.23 -20.02 -18.21
N LEU A 158 -19.42 -19.65 -16.94
CA LEU A 158 -19.08 -20.47 -15.77
C LEU A 158 -20.29 -21.14 -15.13
N GLU A 159 -21.50 -20.96 -15.67
CA GLU A 159 -22.74 -21.47 -15.07
C GLU A 159 -22.67 -22.97 -14.75
N ASN A 160 -22.17 -23.77 -15.69
CA ASN A 160 -21.99 -25.23 -15.52
C ASN A 160 -20.81 -25.60 -14.60
N ASP A 161 -19.87 -24.68 -14.40
CA ASP A 161 -18.64 -24.92 -13.65
C ASP A 161 -18.57 -24.16 -12.31
N ARG A 162 -19.67 -23.52 -11.86
CA ARG A 162 -19.74 -22.75 -10.61
C ARG A 162 -19.29 -23.55 -9.39
N ASN A 163 -19.65 -24.83 -9.32
CA ASN A 163 -19.22 -25.70 -8.23
C ASN A 163 -17.70 -25.92 -8.24
N SER A 164 -17.10 -26.07 -9.42
CA SER A 164 -15.63 -26.16 -9.56
C SER A 164 -14.97 -24.86 -9.11
N LEU A 165 -15.45 -23.71 -9.58
CA LEU A 165 -14.98 -22.39 -9.16
C LEU A 165 -15.05 -22.22 -7.63
N LYS A 166 -16.18 -22.59 -7.01
CA LYS A 166 -16.39 -22.54 -5.54
C LYS A 166 -15.29 -23.27 -4.78
N TRP A 167 -14.91 -24.47 -5.23
CA TRP A 167 -13.91 -25.29 -4.55
C TRP A 167 -12.47 -24.89 -4.89
N ILE A 168 -12.21 -24.44 -6.12
CA ILE A 168 -10.93 -23.82 -6.50
C ILE A 168 -10.64 -22.63 -5.60
N LEU A 169 -11.62 -21.72 -5.46
CA LEU A 169 -11.51 -20.53 -4.61
C LEU A 169 -11.59 -20.83 -3.13
N LYS A 170 -11.93 -22.05 -2.68
CA LYS A 170 -11.72 -22.41 -1.27
C LYS A 170 -10.23 -22.56 -0.97
N GLY A 171 -9.51 -23.26 -1.85
CA GLY A 171 -8.03 -23.36 -1.92
C GLY A 171 -7.29 -23.93 -0.69
N SER A 172 -7.96 -24.14 0.45
CA SER A 172 -7.35 -24.63 1.68
C SER A 172 -8.36 -25.30 2.63
N LYS A 173 -7.85 -26.19 3.48
CA LYS A 173 -8.62 -26.87 4.53
C LYS A 173 -8.67 -26.09 5.86
N ARG A 174 -8.13 -24.86 5.92
CA ARG A 174 -8.10 -24.03 7.15
C ARG A 174 -9.51 -23.69 7.67
N MET A 175 -10.43 -23.43 6.75
CA MET A 175 -11.85 -23.24 7.07
C MET A 175 -12.60 -24.56 6.85
N ARG A 176 -13.48 -24.91 7.79
CA ARG A 176 -14.40 -26.05 7.65
C ARG A 176 -15.26 -25.90 6.40
N ASP A 177 -15.47 -27.02 5.70
CA ASP A 177 -16.22 -27.00 4.44
C ASP A 177 -17.65 -26.48 4.62
N ASP A 178 -18.35 -26.89 5.68
CA ASP A 178 -19.73 -26.45 5.93
C ASP A 178 -19.84 -24.93 6.15
N ASN A 179 -18.83 -24.33 6.81
CA ASN A 179 -18.76 -22.88 7.00
C ASN A 179 -18.52 -22.17 5.66
N TRP A 180 -17.63 -22.71 4.81
CA TRP A 180 -17.40 -22.17 3.48
C TRP A 180 -18.67 -22.22 2.63
N GLU A 181 -19.37 -23.35 2.61
CA GLU A 181 -20.61 -23.53 1.86
C GLU A 181 -21.72 -22.59 2.34
N ASN A 182 -21.88 -22.43 3.65
CA ASN A 182 -22.82 -21.46 4.23
C ASN A 182 -22.49 -20.02 3.79
N LYS A 183 -21.22 -19.61 3.87
CA LYS A 183 -20.80 -18.28 3.40
C LYS A 183 -21.08 -18.06 1.92
N ILE A 184 -20.84 -19.07 1.06
CA ILE A 184 -21.14 -19.00 -0.37
C ILE A 184 -22.66 -18.86 -0.60
N TYR A 185 -23.46 -19.69 0.06
CA TYR A 185 -24.91 -19.61 -0.02
C TYR A 185 -25.44 -18.22 0.37
N ARG A 186 -24.98 -17.67 1.50
CA ARG A 186 -25.39 -16.33 1.97
C ARG A 186 -25.11 -15.23 0.95
N VAL A 187 -23.96 -15.26 0.27
CA VAL A 187 -23.64 -14.23 -0.72
C VAL A 187 -24.38 -14.42 -2.04
N GLU A 188 -24.68 -15.65 -2.44
CA GLU A 188 -25.51 -15.91 -3.62
C GLU A 188 -26.95 -15.45 -3.41
N GLU A 189 -27.53 -15.69 -2.23
CA GLU A 189 -28.86 -15.18 -1.88
C GLU A 189 -28.87 -13.65 -1.88
N PHE A 190 -27.86 -13.01 -1.29
CA PHE A 190 -27.73 -11.56 -1.34
C PHE A 190 -27.68 -11.02 -2.78
N ASP A 191 -26.87 -11.64 -3.64
CA ASP A 191 -26.70 -11.22 -5.03
C ASP A 191 -27.96 -11.46 -5.89
N LYS A 192 -28.83 -12.41 -5.49
CA LYS A 192 -30.18 -12.60 -6.06
C LYS A 192 -31.19 -11.55 -5.59
N GLY A 193 -30.82 -10.68 -4.65
CA GLY A 193 -31.67 -9.60 -4.12
C GLY A 193 -32.34 -9.91 -2.79
N TYR A 194 -32.04 -11.06 -2.16
CA TYR A 194 -32.53 -11.34 -0.81
C TYR A 194 -31.81 -10.48 0.22
N LYS A 195 -32.53 -10.08 1.28
CA LYS A 195 -31.91 -9.40 2.42
C LYS A 195 -31.14 -10.42 3.25
N VAL A 196 -29.82 -10.30 3.23
CA VAL A 196 -28.91 -11.13 4.03
C VAL A 196 -28.04 -10.20 4.86
N ASP A 197 -28.13 -10.33 6.18
CA ASP A 197 -27.32 -9.52 7.09
C ASP A 197 -25.83 -9.79 6.88
N GLU A 198 -25.00 -8.80 7.21
CA GLU A 198 -23.52 -8.89 7.17
C GLU A 198 -22.90 -9.08 5.79
N VAL A 199 -23.69 -9.18 4.71
CA VAL A 199 -23.18 -9.23 3.33
C VAL A 199 -23.10 -7.81 2.76
N ARG A 200 -21.89 -7.40 2.37
CA ARG A 200 -21.63 -6.07 1.82
C ARG A 200 -21.87 -6.03 0.32
N LYS A 201 -22.43 -4.92 -0.15
CA LYS A 201 -22.60 -4.64 -1.58
C LYS A 201 -21.26 -4.28 -2.22
N ILE A 202 -20.96 -4.90 -3.36
CA ILE A 202 -19.76 -4.63 -4.16
C ILE A 202 -20.03 -3.41 -5.04
N ARG A 203 -19.07 -2.49 -5.14
CA ARG A 203 -19.18 -1.32 -6.04
C ARG A 203 -19.34 -1.79 -7.49
N PRO A 204 -20.32 -1.27 -8.25
CA PRO A 204 -20.55 -1.70 -9.63
C PRO A 204 -19.31 -1.58 -10.54
N LYS A 205 -18.49 -0.53 -10.36
CA LYS A 205 -17.27 -0.30 -11.15
C LYS A 205 -16.21 -1.40 -10.94
N VAL A 206 -16.19 -2.09 -9.79
CA VAL A 206 -15.25 -3.19 -9.52
C VAL A 206 -15.46 -4.34 -10.49
N TYR A 207 -16.71 -4.74 -10.77
CA TYR A 207 -17.00 -5.79 -11.73
C TYR A 207 -16.43 -5.47 -13.11
N THR A 208 -16.58 -4.22 -13.55
CA THR A 208 -16.11 -3.76 -14.87
C THR A 208 -14.58 -3.72 -14.94
N LEU A 209 -13.92 -3.16 -13.91
CA LEU A 209 -12.46 -3.10 -13.84
C LEU A 209 -11.84 -4.50 -13.77
N PHE A 210 -12.40 -5.37 -12.94
CA PHE A 210 -11.91 -6.73 -12.78
C PHE A 210 -12.08 -7.53 -14.06
N ARG A 211 -13.23 -7.43 -14.73
CA ARG A 211 -13.45 -8.03 -16.06
C ARG A 211 -12.39 -7.58 -17.06
N LYS A 212 -12.19 -6.27 -17.19
CA LYS A 212 -11.18 -5.69 -18.10
C LYS A 212 -9.77 -6.18 -17.77
N ALA A 213 -9.45 -6.39 -16.49
CA ALA A 213 -8.17 -6.93 -16.10
C ALA A 213 -7.98 -8.41 -16.50
N LEU A 214 -9.05 -9.21 -16.45
CA LEU A 214 -9.03 -10.62 -16.85
C LEU A 214 -8.96 -10.85 -18.37
N GLU A 215 -9.26 -9.83 -19.17
CA GLU A 215 -9.09 -9.88 -20.64
C GLU A 215 -7.62 -9.78 -21.07
N LYS A 216 -6.72 -9.37 -20.18
CA LYS A 216 -5.28 -9.28 -20.46
C LYS A 216 -4.66 -10.67 -20.62
N PRO A 217 -3.61 -10.80 -21.46
CA PRO A 217 -2.86 -12.05 -21.58
C PRO A 217 -2.11 -12.36 -20.29
N VAL A 218 -1.93 -13.65 -20.01
CA VAL A 218 -1.08 -14.19 -18.95
C VAL A 218 -0.21 -15.30 -19.55
N LYS A 219 1.02 -15.42 -19.07
CA LYS A 219 2.02 -16.34 -19.63
C LYS A 219 2.22 -17.57 -18.75
N PRO A 220 2.67 -18.71 -19.31
CA PRO A 220 3.06 -19.88 -18.53
C PRO A 220 4.09 -19.60 -17.45
N ALA A 221 5.02 -18.67 -17.68
CA ALA A 221 6.03 -18.26 -16.69
C ALA A 221 5.45 -17.48 -15.49
N ASP A 222 4.26 -16.88 -15.64
CA ASP A 222 3.62 -16.12 -14.58
C ASP A 222 2.89 -17.03 -13.58
N LEU A 223 2.20 -18.06 -14.09
CA LEU A 223 1.37 -18.99 -13.33
C LEU A 223 1.64 -20.46 -13.71
N PRO A 224 2.88 -20.96 -13.51
CA PRO A 224 3.30 -22.26 -14.03
C PRO A 224 2.42 -23.43 -13.59
N LYS A 225 1.90 -23.41 -12.35
CA LYS A 225 1.05 -24.51 -11.84
C LYS A 225 -0.33 -24.47 -12.47
N CYS A 226 -0.87 -23.29 -12.72
CA CYS A 226 -2.14 -23.09 -13.41
C CYS A 226 -2.06 -23.56 -14.86
N PHE A 227 -0.99 -23.19 -15.57
CA PHE A 227 -0.80 -23.60 -16.96
C PHE A 227 -0.57 -25.11 -17.09
N ALA A 228 0.23 -25.71 -16.20
CA ALA A 228 0.41 -27.15 -16.14
C ALA A 228 -0.91 -27.89 -15.88
N ALA A 229 -1.73 -27.42 -14.93
CA ALA A 229 -3.03 -28.01 -14.62
C ALA A 229 -4.04 -27.88 -15.78
N ALA A 230 -3.98 -26.78 -16.53
CA ALA A 230 -4.83 -26.56 -17.69
C ALA A 230 -4.33 -27.29 -18.97
N GLY A 231 -3.10 -27.80 -18.97
CA GLY A 231 -2.48 -28.42 -20.16
C GLY A 231 -2.16 -27.41 -21.26
N ILE A 232 -1.81 -26.17 -20.91
CA ILE A 232 -1.59 -25.07 -21.86
C ILE A 232 -0.13 -24.62 -21.80
N THR A 233 0.49 -24.39 -22.95
CA THR A 233 1.92 -24.06 -23.08
C THR A 233 2.19 -22.72 -23.75
N TYR A 234 1.16 -21.97 -24.11
CA TYR A 234 1.23 -20.70 -24.81
C TYR A 234 0.40 -19.62 -24.10
N ASP A 235 0.68 -18.35 -24.39
CA ASP A 235 -0.01 -17.21 -23.79
C ASP A 235 -1.51 -17.20 -24.12
N ILE A 236 -2.34 -17.00 -23.10
CA ILE A 236 -3.80 -16.91 -23.24
C ILE A 236 -4.34 -15.76 -22.42
N LYS A 237 -5.58 -15.34 -22.69
CA LYS A 237 -6.28 -14.43 -21.79
C LYS A 237 -6.44 -15.06 -20.41
N TYR A 238 -6.30 -14.25 -19.36
CA TYR A 238 -6.46 -14.71 -17.97
C TYR A 238 -7.83 -15.36 -17.75
N TRP A 239 -8.88 -14.77 -18.32
CA TRP A 239 -10.23 -15.35 -18.31
C TRP A 239 -10.30 -16.77 -18.89
N THR A 240 -9.62 -16.99 -20.02
CA THR A 240 -9.56 -18.31 -20.66
C THR A 240 -8.85 -19.33 -19.76
N LEU A 241 -7.82 -18.92 -19.02
CA LEU A 241 -7.14 -19.78 -18.05
C LEU A 241 -8.10 -20.23 -16.94
N ILE A 242 -8.86 -19.28 -16.35
CA ILE A 242 -9.85 -19.59 -15.30
C ILE A 242 -10.87 -20.61 -15.82
N ARG A 243 -11.43 -20.39 -17.01
CA ARG A 243 -12.41 -21.31 -17.61
C ARG A 243 -11.85 -22.73 -17.78
N ASN A 244 -10.62 -22.88 -18.27
CA ASN A 244 -10.01 -24.20 -18.43
C ASN A 244 -9.77 -24.90 -17.09
N LEU A 245 -9.33 -24.16 -16.07
CA LEU A 245 -9.17 -24.71 -14.71
C LEU A 245 -10.50 -25.12 -14.10
N CYS A 246 -11.56 -24.36 -14.32
CA CYS A 246 -12.92 -24.68 -13.87
C CYS A 246 -13.42 -26.00 -14.50
N LYS A 247 -13.14 -26.24 -15.79
CA LYS A 247 -13.51 -27.48 -16.50
C LYS A 247 -12.84 -28.76 -15.96
N LEU A 248 -11.81 -28.64 -15.10
CA LEU A 248 -11.23 -29.79 -14.40
C LEU A 248 -12.21 -30.42 -13.39
N GLY A 249 -13.35 -29.77 -13.11
CA GLY A 249 -14.41 -30.34 -12.29
C GLY A 249 -14.01 -30.55 -10.83
N ILE A 250 -13.31 -29.59 -10.23
CA ILE A 250 -12.85 -29.67 -8.84
C ILE A 250 -14.04 -29.76 -7.87
N ARG A 251 -13.94 -30.61 -6.86
CA ARG A 251 -15.02 -30.92 -5.90
C ARG A 251 -14.51 -30.83 -4.46
N LYS A 252 -15.45 -30.91 -3.51
CA LYS A 252 -15.21 -30.94 -2.05
C LYS A 252 -14.12 -31.93 -1.63
N ASN A 253 -14.06 -33.10 -2.25
CA ASN A 253 -13.07 -34.13 -1.93
C ASN A 253 -11.71 -33.95 -2.65
N THR A 254 -11.62 -33.14 -3.70
CA THR A 254 -10.40 -33.03 -4.54
C THR A 254 -9.64 -31.72 -4.42
N TYR A 255 -10.29 -30.62 -3.97
CA TYR A 255 -9.68 -29.28 -3.98
C TYR A 255 -8.39 -29.15 -3.16
N GLY A 256 -8.25 -29.94 -2.09
CA GLY A 256 -7.09 -29.88 -1.20
C GLY A 256 -5.77 -30.33 -1.85
N ASN A 257 -5.85 -31.09 -2.95
CA ASN A 257 -4.69 -31.68 -3.62
C ASN A 257 -4.17 -30.81 -4.77
N GLN A 258 -4.88 -29.73 -5.09
CA GLN A 258 -4.63 -28.91 -6.28
C GLN A 258 -3.70 -27.74 -5.94
N GLN A 259 -2.41 -27.89 -6.24
CA GLN A 259 -1.41 -26.85 -5.95
C GLN A 259 -1.65 -25.55 -6.72
N PHE A 260 -2.28 -25.62 -7.90
CA PHE A 260 -2.59 -24.45 -8.72
C PHE A 260 -3.60 -23.51 -8.06
N CYS A 261 -4.50 -24.00 -7.20
CA CYS A 261 -5.54 -23.17 -6.56
C CYS A 261 -4.93 -22.01 -5.79
N LYS A 262 -3.84 -22.25 -5.05
CA LYS A 262 -3.14 -21.22 -4.27
C LYS A 262 -2.50 -20.16 -5.17
N GLU A 263 -1.88 -20.59 -6.26
CA GLU A 263 -1.26 -19.69 -7.25
C GLU A 263 -2.31 -18.82 -7.93
N LEU A 264 -3.42 -19.42 -8.38
CA LEU A 264 -4.53 -18.71 -8.99
C LEU A 264 -5.16 -17.70 -8.01
N ILE A 265 -5.46 -18.11 -6.77
CA ILE A 265 -6.04 -17.23 -5.75
C ILE A 265 -5.11 -16.05 -5.47
N SER A 266 -3.81 -16.30 -5.30
CA SER A 266 -2.83 -15.23 -5.04
C SER A 266 -2.83 -14.20 -6.17
N SER A 267 -2.76 -14.66 -7.42
CA SER A 267 -2.73 -13.80 -8.59
C SER A 267 -4.05 -13.05 -8.82
N LEU A 268 -5.20 -13.69 -8.62
CA LEU A 268 -6.51 -13.03 -8.68
C LEU A 268 -6.68 -11.96 -7.59
N ARG A 269 -6.21 -12.22 -6.37
CA ARG A 269 -6.21 -11.23 -5.28
C ARG A 269 -5.33 -10.05 -5.64
N PHE A 270 -4.18 -10.28 -6.28
CA PHE A 270 -3.33 -9.21 -6.76
C PHE A 270 -4.03 -8.33 -7.81
N ILE A 271 -4.65 -8.96 -8.81
CA ILE A 271 -5.42 -8.25 -9.85
C ILE A 271 -6.56 -7.44 -9.22
N LEU A 272 -7.29 -8.03 -8.26
CA LEU A 272 -8.38 -7.35 -7.57
C LEU A 272 -7.89 -6.14 -6.76
N SER A 273 -6.79 -6.28 -6.02
CA SER A 273 -6.20 -5.15 -5.28
C SER A 273 -5.84 -3.98 -6.20
N ARG A 274 -5.30 -4.27 -7.40
CA ARG A 274 -5.02 -3.22 -8.40
C ARG A 274 -6.30 -2.56 -8.91
N CYS A 275 -7.37 -3.32 -9.12
CA CYS A 275 -8.67 -2.74 -9.47
C CYS A 275 -9.21 -1.85 -8.35
N CYS A 276 -8.92 -2.20 -7.10
CA CYS A 276 -9.37 -1.46 -5.92
C CYS A 276 -8.65 -0.13 -5.71
N LEU A 277 -7.46 0.06 -6.28
CA LEU A 277 -6.70 1.32 -6.22
C LEU A 277 -7.46 2.52 -6.79
N GLU A 278 -8.30 2.28 -7.80
CA GLU A 278 -9.18 3.31 -8.38
C GLU A 278 -10.08 3.98 -7.33
N PHE A 279 -10.41 3.27 -6.25
CA PHE A 279 -11.27 3.78 -5.17
C PHE A 279 -10.49 4.32 -3.98
N LEU A 280 -9.15 4.33 -4.05
CA LEU A 280 -8.28 4.84 -3.01
C LEU A 280 -8.21 6.37 -3.10
N GLN A 281 -9.19 7.03 -2.48
CA GLN A 281 -9.24 8.48 -2.40
C GLN A 281 -8.71 8.97 -1.04
N ALA A 282 -7.69 9.81 -1.06
CA ALA A 282 -7.16 10.47 0.12
C ALA A 282 -6.78 11.94 -0.18
N ASP A 283 -6.88 12.78 0.84
CA ASP A 283 -6.26 14.09 0.90
C ASP A 283 -4.78 14.00 1.24
N ILE A 284 -4.43 13.03 2.09
CA ILE A 284 -3.07 12.77 2.54
C ILE A 284 -2.87 11.27 2.79
N PHE A 285 -1.75 10.75 2.29
CA PHE A 285 -1.26 9.42 2.62
C PHE A 285 -0.21 9.52 3.71
N LEU A 286 -0.35 8.69 4.74
CA LEU A 286 0.61 8.50 5.81
C LEU A 286 1.26 7.13 5.64
N LEU A 287 2.54 7.08 5.31
CA LEU A 287 3.30 5.83 5.28
C LEU A 287 4.18 5.74 6.50
N ASP A 288 3.84 4.83 7.42
CA ASP A 288 4.64 4.59 8.61
C ASP A 288 5.65 3.45 8.37
N GLU A 289 6.75 3.50 9.12
CA GLU A 289 7.90 2.62 8.97
C GLU A 289 8.45 2.60 7.54
N PHE A 290 8.65 3.78 6.94
CA PHE A 290 9.19 3.92 5.57
C PHE A 290 10.51 3.17 5.33
N GLN A 291 11.31 2.92 6.38
CA GLN A 291 12.50 2.09 6.27
C GLN A 291 12.25 0.63 5.87
N ARG A 292 11.05 0.08 6.09
CA ARG A 292 10.68 -1.29 5.65
C ARG A 292 10.38 -1.35 4.16
N TYR A 293 10.27 -0.18 3.55
CA TYR A 293 9.90 0.04 2.17
C TYR A 293 11.12 0.32 1.30
N LYS A 294 12.36 0.10 1.79
CA LYS A 294 13.64 0.26 1.04
C LYS A 294 13.60 -0.24 -0.41
N LYS A 295 13.04 -1.42 -0.66
CA LYS A 295 12.91 -1.99 -2.02
C LYS A 295 11.98 -1.21 -2.98
N LEU A 296 11.20 -0.25 -2.49
CA LEU A 296 10.34 0.62 -3.32
C LEU A 296 11.11 1.60 -4.17
N ILE A 297 12.33 1.94 -3.74
CA ILE A 297 13.10 3.05 -4.27
C ILE A 297 14.13 2.57 -5.30
N ASN A 298 14.72 1.38 -5.07
CA ASN A 298 15.84 0.82 -5.83
C ASN A 298 15.49 0.30 -7.26
N THR A 299 14.48 0.84 -7.93
CA THR A 299 14.03 0.33 -9.25
C THR A 299 14.19 1.32 -10.38
N SER A 300 14.65 2.53 -10.09
CA SER A 300 15.19 3.43 -11.10
C SER A 300 16.68 3.14 -11.25
N LYS A 301 17.05 2.41 -12.31
CA LYS A 301 18.44 2.16 -12.80
C LYS A 301 19.21 1.02 -12.15
N ASN A 302 18.89 -0.23 -12.50
CA ASN A 302 19.93 -1.26 -12.65
C ASN A 302 19.95 -1.72 -14.10
N GLU A 303 20.82 -1.09 -14.88
CA GLU A 303 21.40 -1.66 -16.09
C GLU A 303 22.27 -2.84 -15.65
N GLY A 304 21.68 -4.03 -15.74
CA GLY A 304 22.30 -5.27 -15.32
C GLY A 304 21.31 -6.38 -15.57
N ALA A 305 21.30 -6.88 -16.80
CA ALA A 305 20.62 -8.11 -17.15
C ALA A 305 21.11 -9.21 -16.20
N ASP A 306 20.24 -9.65 -15.30
CA ASP A 306 20.06 -11.03 -14.85
C ASP A 306 19.39 -11.05 -13.46
N LYS A 307 18.16 -11.57 -13.46
CA LYS A 307 17.16 -11.64 -12.37
C LYS A 307 16.29 -10.39 -12.26
N GLU A 308 15.22 -10.36 -13.06
CA GLU A 308 13.96 -9.71 -12.68
C GLU A 308 13.52 -10.26 -11.31
N GLU A 309 13.96 -9.65 -10.21
CA GLU A 309 13.38 -9.91 -8.91
C GLU A 309 11.92 -9.44 -9.01
N LYS A 310 10.97 -10.38 -9.19
CA LYS A 310 9.53 -10.09 -9.22
C LYS A 310 9.22 -9.22 -8.00
N LEU A 311 8.95 -7.93 -8.23
CA LEU A 311 8.66 -6.98 -7.17
C LEU A 311 7.51 -7.52 -6.33
N SER A 312 7.63 -7.47 -5.01
CA SER A 312 6.53 -7.92 -4.16
C SER A 312 5.29 -7.04 -4.45
N PRO A 313 4.09 -7.60 -4.49
CA PRO A 313 2.88 -6.82 -4.72
C PRO A 313 2.68 -5.63 -3.77
N ALA A 314 3.18 -5.71 -2.54
CA ALA A 314 3.17 -4.59 -1.58
C ALA A 314 4.07 -3.43 -2.02
N ILE A 315 5.22 -3.75 -2.63
CA ILE A 315 6.12 -2.76 -3.24
C ILE A 315 5.46 -2.16 -4.50
N GLN A 316 4.85 -2.99 -5.34
CA GLN A 316 4.16 -2.47 -6.51
C GLN A 316 3.01 -1.52 -6.13
N LEU A 317 2.29 -1.84 -5.07
CA LEU A 317 1.25 -0.96 -4.54
C LEU A 317 1.80 0.40 -4.10
N ALA A 318 2.82 0.42 -3.25
CA ALA A 318 3.30 1.70 -2.73
C ALA A 318 3.86 2.58 -3.87
N LYS A 319 4.46 1.98 -4.92
CA LYS A 319 4.78 2.70 -6.16
C LYS A 319 3.56 3.29 -6.85
N ASP A 320 2.49 2.51 -6.99
CA ASP A 320 1.24 3.00 -7.60
C ASP A 320 0.70 4.20 -6.82
N ILE A 321 0.78 4.19 -5.48
CA ILE A 321 0.39 5.31 -4.61
C ILE A 321 1.31 6.53 -4.79
N PHE A 322 2.63 6.31 -4.86
CA PHE A 322 3.61 7.38 -5.05
C PHE A 322 3.59 8.03 -6.43
N SER A 323 2.98 7.34 -7.41
CA SER A 323 2.81 7.82 -8.78
C SER A 323 1.52 8.62 -8.96
N MET A 324 0.66 8.71 -7.93
CA MET A 324 -0.56 9.52 -8.00
C MET A 324 -0.20 11.01 -7.97
N GLU A 325 -0.55 11.72 -9.04
CA GLU A 325 -0.25 13.14 -9.19
C GLU A 325 -1.07 14.01 -8.21
N GLY A 326 -0.45 15.07 -7.69
CA GLY A 326 -1.09 16.07 -6.83
C GLY A 326 -1.46 15.58 -5.42
N ILE A 327 -1.10 14.34 -5.06
CA ILE A 327 -1.40 13.75 -3.78
C ILE A 327 -0.27 14.02 -2.77
N LYS A 328 -0.66 14.42 -1.56
CA LYS A 328 0.26 14.64 -0.43
C LYS A 328 0.61 13.32 0.23
N VAL A 329 1.90 13.06 0.38
CA VAL A 329 2.44 11.82 0.93
C VAL A 329 3.44 12.15 2.03
N LEU A 330 3.05 11.86 3.27
CA LEU A 330 3.90 11.99 4.45
C LEU A 330 4.45 10.63 4.83
N MET A 331 5.76 10.50 4.83
CA MET A 331 6.47 9.30 5.25
C MET A 331 7.05 9.51 6.64
N LEU A 332 6.89 8.51 7.50
CA LEU A 332 7.45 8.46 8.84
C LEU A 332 8.46 7.33 8.87
N SER A 333 9.68 7.64 9.29
CA SER A 333 10.76 6.66 9.40
C SER A 333 11.52 6.85 10.70
N ALA A 334 11.93 5.76 11.35
CA ALA A 334 13.12 5.85 12.21
C ALA A 334 14.32 6.15 11.31
N THR A 335 15.35 6.85 11.81
CA THR A 335 16.62 7.23 11.17
C THR A 335 17.45 6.02 10.72
N PRO A 336 17.33 5.53 9.46
CA PRO A 336 18.01 4.31 9.02
C PRO A 336 19.07 4.60 7.95
N PHE A 337 19.25 5.87 7.57
CA PHE A 337 19.99 6.30 6.41
C PHE A 337 21.24 7.00 6.92
N LYS A 338 22.37 6.34 6.75
CA LYS A 338 23.65 6.97 7.02
C LYS A 338 24.00 7.83 5.80
N PRO A 339 24.23 9.14 5.97
CA PRO A 339 24.70 9.98 4.87
C PRO A 339 26.14 9.60 4.46
N TYR A 340 26.84 8.81 5.28
CA TYR A 340 28.23 8.42 5.06
C TYR A 340 28.47 6.92 5.26
N SER A 341 29.41 6.38 4.48
CA SER A 341 30.02 5.07 4.68
C SER A 341 31.48 5.27 5.06
N ASN A 342 31.94 4.62 6.12
CA ASN A 342 33.33 4.67 6.58
C ASN A 342 34.22 3.84 5.64
N ASP A 343 35.54 3.97 5.71
CA ASP A 343 36.45 3.15 4.89
C ASP A 343 36.29 1.64 5.19
N PHE A 344 35.89 1.30 6.42
CA PHE A 344 35.55 -0.07 6.81
C PHE A 344 34.26 -0.57 6.12
N ASP A 345 33.25 0.29 5.99
CA ASP A 345 31.99 -0.03 5.32
C ASP A 345 32.21 -0.19 3.80
N ALA A 346 33.06 0.65 3.21
CA ALA A 346 33.47 0.57 1.80
C ALA A 346 34.26 -0.72 1.50
N LEU A 347 35.16 -1.14 2.40
CA LEU A 347 35.88 -2.42 2.33
C LEU A 347 34.95 -3.63 2.49
N SER A 348 33.85 -3.47 3.22
CA SER A 348 32.84 -4.51 3.46
C SER A 348 31.78 -4.60 2.34
N GLY A 349 31.83 -3.70 1.36
CA GLY A 349 30.81 -3.58 0.32
C GLY A 349 29.46 -3.06 0.82
N GLU A 350 29.42 -2.41 1.99
CA GLU A 350 28.20 -1.83 2.56
C GLU A 350 27.91 -0.45 1.94
N VAL A 351 27.00 -0.43 0.97
CA VAL A 351 26.66 0.74 0.17
C VAL A 351 25.45 1.52 0.74
N HIS A 352 25.47 1.85 2.03
CA HIS A 352 24.37 2.59 2.70
C HIS A 352 24.08 3.96 2.06
N HIS A 353 25.11 4.59 1.49
CA HIS A 353 24.97 5.87 0.79
C HIS A 353 24.06 5.79 -0.44
N HIS A 354 24.12 4.69 -1.22
CA HIS A 354 23.28 4.58 -2.42
C HIS A 354 21.80 4.52 -2.03
N GLU A 355 21.47 3.82 -0.94
CA GLU A 355 20.11 3.80 -0.40
C GLU A 355 19.62 5.21 -0.01
N PHE A 356 20.49 6.02 0.59
CA PHE A 356 20.15 7.40 0.95
C PHE A 356 19.92 8.28 -0.29
N VAL A 357 20.78 8.16 -1.31
CA VAL A 357 20.62 8.89 -2.58
C VAL A 357 19.32 8.50 -3.28
N ASP A 358 18.98 7.22 -3.28
CA ASP A 358 17.73 6.73 -3.87
C ASP A 358 16.52 7.38 -3.18
N VAL A 359 16.52 7.43 -1.84
CA VAL A 359 15.46 8.12 -1.06
C VAL A 359 15.39 9.60 -1.43
N LEU A 360 16.53 10.28 -1.51
CA LEU A 360 16.58 11.69 -1.88
C LEU A 360 16.03 11.92 -3.29
N LYS A 361 16.43 11.12 -4.26
CA LYS A 361 15.91 11.17 -5.65
C LYS A 361 14.41 10.95 -5.71
N PHE A 362 13.91 10.06 -4.86
CA PHE A 362 12.49 9.81 -4.75
C PHE A 362 11.71 10.99 -4.14
N LEU A 363 12.28 11.65 -3.12
CA LEU A 363 11.69 12.84 -2.49
C LEU A 363 11.76 14.09 -3.37
N LEU A 364 12.85 14.20 -4.14
CA LEU A 364 13.19 15.33 -5.01
C LEU A 364 13.09 14.93 -6.49
N ALA A 365 12.01 14.23 -6.85
CA ALA A 365 11.81 13.67 -8.19
C ALA A 365 11.68 14.73 -9.30
N ASP A 366 11.42 15.98 -8.93
CA ASP A 366 11.34 17.14 -9.81
C ASP A 366 12.72 17.73 -10.17
N LYS A 367 13.80 17.28 -9.51
CA LYS A 367 15.14 17.82 -9.73
C LYS A 367 15.79 17.24 -11.00
N PRO A 368 16.40 18.08 -11.84
CA PRO A 368 17.06 17.65 -13.06
C PRO A 368 18.38 16.91 -12.77
N GLU A 369 18.95 16.25 -13.77
CA GLU A 369 20.18 15.46 -13.60
C GLU A 369 21.37 16.33 -13.19
N GLU A 370 21.42 17.59 -13.65
CA GLU A 370 22.45 18.56 -13.29
C GLU A 370 22.51 18.81 -11.78
N PHE A 371 21.35 18.92 -11.12
CA PHE A 371 21.28 19.08 -9.66
C PHE A 371 21.94 17.90 -8.93
N TRP A 372 21.76 16.68 -9.43
CA TRP A 372 22.36 15.50 -8.81
C TRP A 372 23.86 15.39 -9.05
N LYS A 373 24.35 15.90 -10.19
CA LYS A 373 25.79 15.99 -10.47
C LYS A 373 26.46 17.00 -9.54
N GLU A 374 25.84 18.15 -9.35
CA GLU A 374 26.31 19.18 -8.42
C GLU A 374 26.27 18.70 -6.97
N TYR A 375 25.13 18.13 -6.53
CA TYR A 375 25.00 17.52 -5.21
C TYR A 375 26.10 16.50 -4.92
N GLU A 376 26.40 15.59 -5.85
CA GLU A 376 27.41 14.56 -5.64
C GLU A 376 28.83 15.13 -5.58
N LYS A 377 29.09 16.22 -6.32
CA LYS A 377 30.35 16.97 -6.26
C LYS A 377 30.51 17.65 -4.89
N ASP A 378 29.54 18.45 -4.47
CA ASP A 378 29.58 19.21 -3.21
C ASP A 378 29.69 18.25 -2.01
N ARG A 379 28.90 17.17 -2.06
CA ARG A 379 28.96 16.07 -1.09
C ARG A 379 30.37 15.46 -1.03
N GLY A 380 30.96 15.17 -2.18
CA GLY A 380 32.31 14.60 -2.28
C GLY A 380 33.37 15.51 -1.65
N GLU A 381 33.29 16.81 -1.93
CA GLU A 381 34.18 17.84 -1.36
C GLU A 381 34.00 17.93 0.16
N PHE A 382 32.76 18.03 0.65
CA PHE A 382 32.44 18.02 2.08
C PHE A 382 32.99 16.77 2.80
N PHE A 383 32.86 15.59 2.18
CA PHE A 383 33.38 14.36 2.79
C PHE A 383 34.90 14.26 2.78
N GLN A 384 35.59 14.79 1.76
CA GLN A 384 37.05 14.87 1.78
C GLN A 384 37.54 15.75 2.93
N LEU A 385 36.83 16.84 3.22
CA LEU A 385 37.11 17.70 4.37
C LEU A 385 36.95 16.93 5.69
N LEU A 386 35.81 16.25 5.89
CA LEU A 386 35.53 15.47 7.11
C LEU A 386 36.55 14.35 7.38
N ARG A 387 37.09 13.71 6.33
CA ARG A 387 38.10 12.63 6.46
C ARG A 387 39.49 13.15 6.82
N HIS A 388 39.76 14.43 6.58
CA HIS A 388 41.04 15.05 6.86
C HIS A 388 40.86 16.30 7.74
N PRO A 389 40.43 16.14 9.00
CA PRO A 389 40.11 17.27 9.88
C PRO A 389 41.30 18.22 10.12
N ALA A 390 42.54 17.73 9.98
CA ALA A 390 43.73 18.58 10.04
C ALA A 390 43.85 19.59 8.88
N LYS A 391 43.18 19.36 7.73
CA LYS A 391 43.10 20.31 6.61
C LYS A 391 41.97 21.33 6.77
N ILE A 392 41.00 21.06 7.65
CA ILE A 392 39.85 21.96 7.91
C ILE A 392 40.31 23.26 8.56
N SER A 393 41.35 23.24 9.41
CA SER A 393 41.86 24.45 10.06
C SER A 393 42.48 25.46 9.09
N GLU A 394 42.94 25.02 7.91
CA GLU A 394 43.53 25.89 6.88
C GLU A 394 42.53 26.31 5.79
N GLN A 395 41.38 25.63 5.68
CA GLN A 395 40.39 25.83 4.60
C GLN A 395 38.96 26.02 5.14
N TYR A 396 38.84 26.51 6.38
CA TYR A 396 37.56 26.62 7.09
C TYR A 396 36.51 27.45 6.33
N ASP A 397 36.92 28.58 5.73
CA ASP A 397 36.02 29.44 4.97
C ASP A 397 35.49 28.75 3.70
N LYS A 398 36.32 27.96 3.02
CA LYS A 398 35.88 27.12 1.89
C LYS A 398 34.92 26.01 2.31
N ALA A 399 35.07 25.49 3.53
CA ALA A 399 34.20 24.45 4.07
C ALA A 399 32.80 24.96 4.48
N LEU A 400 32.62 26.28 4.61
CA LEU A 400 31.32 26.92 4.89
C LEU A 400 30.54 27.29 3.62
N GLU A 401 31.23 27.36 2.47
CA GLU A 401 30.66 27.72 1.17
C GLU A 401 30.23 26.51 0.32
N VAL A 402 30.64 25.29 0.70
CA VAL A 402 30.16 23.99 0.20
C VAL A 402 28.96 23.55 1.02
#